data_AF-A0A1H3N7W0-F1
#
_entry.id   AF-A0A1H3N7W0-F1
#
_cell.length_a   1.000
_cell.length_b   1.000
_cell.length_c   1.000
_cell.angle_alpha   90.00
_cell.angle_beta   90.00
_cell.angle_gamma   90.00
#
_symmetry.space_group_name_H-M   'P 1'
#
loop_
_entity.id
_entity.type
_entity.pdbx_description
1 polymer ?
#
loop_
_entity_poly.entity_id
_entity_poly.type
_entity_poly.pdbx_seq_one_letter_code
_entity_poly.pdbx_strand_id
1 'polypeptide(L)'
;MKNFKYKDPSKNGLTDPKLYTKWDLEAIRNSDIIFAYLEDANPGGYGLSLEIGYASALGKHIIFIDEKSPCSYEAGRYLKIVQQTSNVVFNSLEEGVNYLKVLS
;
A
#
# COMPACT_ATOMS: atom_id res chain seq x y z
N MET A 1 -8.73 -14.04 -9.26
CA MET A 1 -9.51 -13.55 -8.11
C MET A 1 -10.82 -12.99 -8.66
N LYS A 2 -11.94 -13.69 -8.51
CA LYS A 2 -13.22 -13.31 -9.17
C LYS A 2 -14.06 -12.33 -8.35
N ASN A 3 -13.71 -12.10 -7.08
CA ASN A 3 -14.51 -11.33 -6.12
C ASN A 3 -13.93 -9.94 -5.80
N PHE A 4 -12.76 -9.57 -6.32
CA PHE A 4 -12.16 -8.26 -6.08
C PHE A 4 -12.32 -7.32 -7.28
N LYS A 5 -12.72 -6.08 -7.00
CA LYS A 5 -12.64 -4.97 -7.95
C LYS A 5 -11.38 -4.18 -7.68
N TYR A 6 -10.38 -4.34 -8.54
CA TYR A 6 -9.12 -3.61 -8.44
C TYR A 6 -9.29 -2.15 -8.85
N LYS A 7 -8.66 -1.26 -8.09
CA LYS A 7 -8.45 0.13 -8.45
C LYS A 7 -6.96 0.38 -8.51
N ASP A 8 -6.48 0.78 -9.67
CA ASP A 8 -5.07 1.08 -9.91
C ASP A 8 -4.92 2.60 -10.08
N PRO A 9 -4.34 3.30 -9.08
CA PRO A 9 -4.06 4.73 -9.12
C PRO A 9 -3.35 5.19 -10.40
N SER A 10 -2.42 4.37 -10.92
CA SER A 10 -1.55 4.73 -12.04
C SER A 10 -2.29 4.83 -13.39
N LYS A 11 -3.53 4.35 -13.47
CA LYS A 11 -4.29 4.25 -14.73
C LYS A 11 -5.25 5.41 -14.98
N ASN A 12 -5.21 6.46 -14.17
CA ASN A 12 -6.12 7.62 -14.30
C ASN A 12 -5.70 8.64 -15.37
N GLY A 13 -4.44 8.61 -15.84
CA GLY A 13 -3.91 9.55 -16.85
C GLY A 13 -3.77 11.00 -16.38
N LEU A 14 -3.91 11.27 -15.08
CA LEU A 14 -3.82 12.60 -14.49
C LEU A 14 -2.36 13.02 -14.30
N THR A 15 -2.04 14.26 -14.65
CA THR A 15 -0.69 14.83 -14.50
C THR A 15 -0.60 15.94 -13.45
N ASP A 16 -1.73 16.55 -13.07
CA ASP A 16 -1.78 17.54 -11.99
C ASP A 16 -1.69 16.84 -10.63
N PRO A 17 -0.66 17.15 -9.79
CA PRO A 17 -0.51 16.61 -8.45
C PRO A 17 -1.71 16.71 -7.54
N LYS A 18 -2.48 17.79 -7.64
CA LYS A 18 -3.68 17.95 -6.82
C LYS A 18 -4.78 16.99 -7.26
N LEU A 19 -4.90 16.76 -8.56
CA LEU A 19 -5.94 15.90 -9.12
C LEU A 19 -5.62 14.42 -8.90
N TYR A 20 -4.41 13.96 -9.21
CA TYR A 20 -4.07 12.56 -8.98
C TYR A 20 -4.07 12.24 -7.48
N THR A 21 -3.57 13.14 -6.62
CA THR A 21 -3.60 12.91 -5.16
C THR A 21 -5.02 12.80 -4.64
N LYS A 22 -5.92 13.70 -5.08
CA LYS A 22 -7.34 13.61 -4.70
C LYS A 22 -7.97 12.30 -5.19
N TRP A 23 -7.66 11.91 -6.43
CA TRP A 23 -8.15 10.67 -7.02
C TRP A 23 -7.73 9.44 -6.20
N ASP A 24 -6.46 9.38 -5.81
CA ASP A 24 -5.88 8.25 -5.07
C ASP A 24 -6.49 8.14 -3.67
N LEU A 25 -6.64 9.28 -2.97
CA LEU A 25 -7.29 9.32 -1.65
C LEU A 25 -8.79 8.94 -1.73
N GLU A 26 -9.51 9.34 -2.77
CA GLU A 26 -10.89 8.87 -2.97
C GLU A 26 -10.96 7.38 -3.33
N ALA A 27 -9.99 6.87 -4.08
CA ALA A 27 -9.90 5.43 -4.38
C ALA A 27 -9.73 4.63 -3.09
N ILE A 28 -8.82 5.06 -2.20
CA ILE A 28 -8.59 4.47 -0.87
C ILE A 28 -9.86 4.53 -0.02
N ARG A 29 -10.51 5.70 0.06
CA ARG A 29 -11.74 5.88 0.86
C ARG A 29 -12.83 4.89 0.44
N ASN A 30 -12.95 4.63 -0.85
CA ASN A 30 -13.97 3.75 -1.43
C ASN A 30 -13.54 2.28 -1.54
N SER A 31 -12.42 1.88 -0.93
CA SER A 31 -11.93 0.49 -0.92
C SER A 31 -12.06 -0.12 0.47
N ASP A 32 -12.19 -1.44 0.53
CA ASP A 32 -12.24 -2.19 1.79
C ASP A 32 -10.84 -2.66 2.22
N ILE A 33 -10.04 -3.05 1.22
CA ILE A 33 -8.67 -3.55 1.38
C ILE A 33 -7.71 -2.63 0.61
N ILE A 34 -6.61 -2.28 1.26
CA ILE A 34 -5.47 -1.59 0.65
C ILE A 34 -4.30 -2.56 0.56
N PHE A 35 -3.89 -2.85 -0.68
CA PHE A 35 -2.74 -3.69 -0.97
C PHE A 35 -1.56 -2.78 -1.32
N ALA A 36 -0.71 -2.50 -0.35
CA ALA A 36 0.40 -1.57 -0.45
C ALA A 36 1.71 -2.34 -0.72
N TYR A 37 2.39 -2.02 -1.82
CA TYR A 37 3.63 -2.71 -2.22
C TYR A 37 4.80 -1.73 -2.29
N LEU A 38 5.83 -1.98 -1.48
CA LEU A 38 7.11 -1.28 -1.51
C LEU A 38 8.22 -2.25 -1.93
N GLU A 39 8.53 -2.21 -3.22
CA GLU A 39 9.69 -2.90 -3.81
C GLU A 39 11.01 -2.34 -3.26
N ASP A 40 12.03 -3.20 -3.19
CA ASP A 40 13.34 -2.88 -2.63
C ASP A 40 14.03 -1.66 -3.29
N ALA A 41 13.91 -1.55 -4.62
CA ALA A 41 14.51 -0.52 -5.46
C ALA A 41 13.74 0.81 -5.41
N ASN A 42 12.54 0.85 -4.81
CA ASN A 42 11.71 2.06 -4.82
C ASN A 42 12.35 3.17 -3.95
N PRO A 43 12.71 4.33 -4.53
CA PRO A 43 13.44 5.37 -3.81
C PRO A 43 12.55 6.23 -2.89
N GLY A 44 11.22 6.18 -3.03
CA GLY A 44 10.36 7.31 -2.68
C GLY A 44 9.05 6.96 -2.00
N GLY A 45 8.97 5.88 -1.20
CA GLY A 45 7.77 5.39 -0.48
C GLY A 45 7.02 6.38 0.43
N TYR A 46 7.29 7.69 0.34
CA TYR A 46 6.57 8.79 0.97
C TYR A 46 5.09 8.88 0.55
N GLY A 47 4.79 8.69 -0.74
CA GLY A 47 3.39 8.65 -1.20
C GLY A 47 2.66 7.47 -0.58
N LEU A 48 3.29 6.29 -0.62
CA LEU A 48 2.76 5.08 -0.02
C LEU A 48 2.53 5.22 1.50
N SER A 49 3.45 5.88 2.22
CA SER A 49 3.28 6.08 3.66
C SER A 49 2.13 7.03 4.00
N LEU A 50 1.89 8.06 3.18
CA LEU A 50 0.69 8.91 3.29
C LEU A 50 -0.57 8.08 3.06
N GLU A 51 -0.61 7.27 2.02
CA GLU A 51 -1.76 6.43 1.65
C GLU A 51 -2.09 5.40 2.74
N ILE A 52 -1.08 4.72 3.29
CA ILE A 52 -1.23 3.77 4.41
C ILE A 52 -1.75 4.49 5.65
N GLY A 53 -1.18 5.65 6.01
CA GLY A 53 -1.65 6.43 7.16
C GLY A 53 -3.11 6.86 7.00
N TYR A 54 -3.48 7.33 5.82
CA TYR A 54 -4.86 7.73 5.50
C TYR A 54 -5.83 6.53 5.53
N ALA A 55 -5.42 5.39 4.97
CA ALA A 55 -6.19 4.15 5.03
C ALA A 55 -6.41 3.67 6.47
N SER A 56 -5.39 3.77 7.32
CA SER A 56 -5.46 3.39 8.72
C SER A 56 -6.43 4.27 9.50
N ALA A 57 -6.37 5.59 9.29
CA ALA A 57 -7.30 6.55 9.88
C ALA A 57 -8.77 6.28 9.48
N LEU A 58 -9.01 5.68 8.30
CA LEU A 58 -10.34 5.28 7.83
C LEU A 58 -10.73 3.85 8.24
N GLY A 59 -9.90 3.14 9.00
CA GLY A 59 -10.17 1.76 9.45
C GLY A 59 -10.16 0.72 8.33
N LYS A 60 -9.41 0.94 7.25
CA LYS A 60 -9.28 -0.02 6.14
C LYS A 60 -8.42 -1.22 6.52
N HIS A 61 -8.62 -2.36 5.86
CA HIS A 61 -7.72 -3.50 6.01
C HIS A 61 -6.47 -3.33 5.12
N ILE A 62 -5.31 -3.15 5.73
CA ILE A 62 -4.05 -2.85 5.06
C ILE A 62 -3.16 -4.10 5.03
N ILE A 63 -2.82 -4.53 3.82
CA ILE A 63 -1.81 -5.54 3.53
C ILE A 63 -0.59 -4.79 3.01
N PHE A 64 0.48 -4.76 3.78
CA PHE A 64 1.72 -4.07 3.39
C PHE A 64 2.82 -5.08 3.03
N ILE A 65 3.42 -4.91 1.87
CA ILE A 65 4.53 -5.72 1.40
C ILE A 65 5.76 -4.83 1.39
N ASP A 66 6.73 -5.17 2.24
CA ASP A 66 7.94 -4.41 2.49
C ASP A 66 9.18 -5.23 2.12
N GLU A 67 9.56 -5.17 0.84
CA GLU A 67 10.79 -5.81 0.36
C GLU A 67 12.03 -4.93 0.63
N LYS A 68 11.82 -3.69 1.08
CA LYS A 68 12.90 -2.72 1.29
C LYS A 68 13.58 -2.87 2.63
N SER A 69 12.83 -3.10 3.71
CA SER A 69 13.37 -3.27 5.06
C SER A 69 14.38 -4.41 5.21
N PRO A 70 14.17 -5.60 4.60
CA PRO A 70 15.17 -6.67 4.61
C PRO A 70 16.49 -6.29 3.93
N CYS A 71 16.44 -5.43 2.92
CA CYS A 71 17.60 -5.01 2.12
C CYS A 71 18.38 -3.83 2.72
N SER A 72 17.78 -3.08 3.65
CA SER A 72 18.41 -1.91 4.29
C SER A 72 17.96 -1.71 5.73
N TYR A 73 18.92 -1.81 6.66
CA TYR A 73 18.68 -1.57 8.09
C TYR A 73 18.12 -0.16 8.35
N GLU A 74 18.64 0.85 7.66
CA GLU A 74 18.20 2.23 7.81
C GLU A 74 16.76 2.41 7.34
N ALA A 75 16.41 1.87 6.17
CA ALA A 75 15.03 1.88 5.66
C ALA A 75 14.09 1.16 6.64
N GLY A 76 14.49 -0.02 7.14
CA GLY A 76 13.73 -0.77 8.13
C GLY A 76 13.43 0.01 9.40
N ARG A 77 14.37 0.84 9.87
CA ARG A 77 14.13 1.69 11.03
C ARG A 77 13.00 2.70 10.80
N TYR A 78 12.96 3.33 9.61
CA TYR A 78 11.95 4.34 9.28
C TYR A 78 10.60 3.73 8.90
N LEU A 79 10.59 2.56 8.29
CA LEU A 79 9.38 1.88 7.86
C LEU A 79 8.62 1.20 9.01
N LYS A 80 9.23 1.02 10.19
CA LYS A 80 8.56 0.46 11.37
C LYS A 80 7.20 1.10 11.66
N ILE A 81 7.08 2.43 11.56
CA ILE A 81 5.79 3.09 11.81
C ILE A 81 4.73 2.67 10.80
N VAL A 82 5.12 2.53 9.52
CA VAL A 82 4.24 2.09 8.43
C VAL A 82 3.84 0.62 8.63
N GLN A 83 4.79 -0.23 9.02
CA GLN A 83 4.55 -1.63 9.37
C GLN A 83 3.54 -1.75 10.52
N GLN A 84 3.72 -1.01 11.62
CA GLN A 84 2.82 -1.04 12.78
C GLN A 84 1.43 -0.43 12.50
N THR A 85 1.33 0.40 11.47
CA THR A 85 0.06 1.00 11.02
C THR A 85 -0.75 0.02 10.16
N SER A 86 -0.12 -1.03 9.65
CA SER A 86 -0.71 -2.03 8.75
C SER A 86 -1.27 -3.22 9.53
N ASN A 87 -2.28 -3.91 8.97
CA ASN A 87 -2.88 -5.08 9.64
C ASN A 87 -2.03 -6.33 9.49
N VAL A 88 -1.44 -6.51 8.32
CA VAL A 88 -0.49 -7.59 8.03
C VAL A 88 0.67 -7.04 7.21
N VAL A 89 1.86 -7.59 7.45
CA VAL A 89 3.10 -7.21 6.77
C VAL A 89 3.78 -8.45 6.22
N PHE A 90 4.22 -8.39 4.97
CA PHE A 90 4.96 -9.45 4.28
C PHE A 90 6.26 -8.91 3.69
N ASN A 91 7.22 -9.80 3.44
CA ASN A 91 8.51 -9.44 2.86
C ASN A 91 8.63 -9.87 1.40
N SER A 92 7.54 -10.32 0.78
CA SER A 92 7.49 -10.64 -0.65
C SER A 92 6.10 -10.39 -1.22
N LEU A 93 6.07 -9.98 -2.50
CA LEU A 93 4.81 -9.81 -3.23
C LEU A 93 3.99 -11.12 -3.29
N GLU A 94 4.66 -12.26 -3.41
CA GLU A 94 4.03 -13.58 -3.47
C GLU A 94 3.21 -13.89 -2.20
N GLU A 95 3.80 -13.70 -1.02
CA GLU A 95 3.13 -13.90 0.26
C GLU A 95 1.89 -13.00 0.39
N GLY A 96 2.02 -11.72 0.04
CA GLY A 96 0.90 -10.78 0.04
C GLY A 96 -0.23 -11.22 -0.89
N VAL A 97 0.09 -11.62 -2.12
CA VAL A 97 -0.89 -12.11 -3.10
C VAL A 97 -1.56 -13.38 -2.61
N ASN A 98 -0.83 -14.29 -1.96
CA ASN A 98 -1.38 -15.52 -1.41
C ASN A 98 -2.33 -15.23 -0.25
N TYR A 99 -1.99 -14.29 0.65
CA TYR A 99 -2.89 -13.83 1.70
C TYR A 99 -4.17 -13.20 1.12
N LEU A 100 -4.04 -12.35 0.10
CA LEU A 100 -5.20 -11.73 -0.55
C LEU A 100 -6.17 -12.77 -1.14
N LYS A 101 -5.67 -13.89 -1.69
CA LYS A 101 -6.52 -14.99 -2.18
C LYS A 101 -7.32 -15.69 -1.07
N VAL A 102 -6.81 -15.73 0.16
CA VAL A 102 -7.52 -16.33 1.31
C VAL A 102 -8.71 -15.47 1.74
N LEU A 103 -8.65 -14.16 1.49
CA LEU A 103 -9.74 -13.22 1.79
C LEU A 103 -10.85 -13.20 0.73
N SER A 104 -10.70 -13.93 -0.39
CA SER A 104 -11.60 -13.87 -1.55
C SER A 104 -12.76 -14.86 -1.50
#